data_AF-A0A2C9U5L3-F1
#
_entry.id   AF-A0A2C9U5L3-F1
#
_cell.length_a   1.000
_cell.length_b   1.000
_cell.length_c   1.000
_cell.angle_alpha   90.00
_cell.angle_beta   90.00
_cell.angle_gamma   90.00
#
_symmetry.space_group_name_H-M   'P 1'
#
loop_
_entity.id
_entity.type
_entity.pdbx_description
1 polymer ?
#
loop_
_entity_poly.entity_id
_entity_poly.type
_entity_poly.pdbx_seq_one_letter_code
_entity_poly.pdbx_strand_id
1 'polypeptide(L)'
;MLNFTRKLMGKFDFRLENFLNSFTGKSRHGAVAVILAAPIVIIAGTYMVFRRAKHACKRKNDGVFARSMSIGALHGGILSLERLTYYHQARADAASLNTAESELKVLLAEEQPDFKKLQSIVAKLEMSGKEAFAVEILERAVDKARKDKKPHEAYEIEMLLVEMLIYKGDYKKALTCACLSDEAITDARRPLFKAIIHIMLEHPKEEATKCWEEFTEVRTLFQYPPSSQEDGQSQQGSTSFNEFEIFVKVLKQNIAKAHTKR
;
A
#
# COMPACT_ATOMS: atom_id res chain seq x y z
N MET A 1 -2.09 13.75 -33.73
CA MET A 1 -0.76 13.53 -33.08
C MET A 1 0.43 13.68 -34.02
N LEU A 2 0.34 13.43 -35.34
CA LEU A 2 1.51 13.48 -36.24
C LEU A 2 2.06 14.89 -36.58
N ASN A 3 1.32 15.97 -36.39
CA ASN A 3 1.78 17.32 -36.75
C ASN A 3 2.62 18.00 -35.65
N PHE A 4 2.54 17.54 -34.39
CA PHE A 4 3.33 18.10 -33.28
C PHE A 4 4.77 17.57 -33.30
N THR A 5 4.94 16.28 -33.63
CA THR A 5 6.25 15.63 -33.73
C THR A 5 7.09 16.17 -34.90
N ARG A 6 6.47 16.49 -36.04
CA ARG A 6 7.19 17.06 -37.20
C ARG A 6 7.72 18.48 -36.92
N LYS A 7 6.97 19.30 -36.16
CA LYS A 7 7.37 20.67 -35.77
C LYS A 7 8.43 20.69 -34.66
N LEU A 8 8.46 19.65 -33.81
CA LEU A 8 9.47 19.47 -32.77
C LEU A 8 10.80 18.96 -33.37
N MET A 9 10.76 18.00 -34.31
CA MET A 9 11.95 17.51 -35.02
C MET A 9 12.60 18.62 -35.86
N GLY A 10 11.83 19.40 -36.63
CA GLY A 10 12.39 20.50 -37.42
C GLY A 10 13.06 21.61 -36.59
N LYS A 11 12.58 21.85 -35.36
CA LYS A 11 13.22 22.79 -34.42
C LYS A 11 14.47 22.21 -33.77
N PHE A 12 14.54 20.89 -33.60
CA PHE A 12 15.72 20.20 -33.06
C PHE A 12 16.84 20.12 -34.10
N ASP A 13 16.52 19.80 -35.36
CA ASP A 13 17.50 19.71 -36.44
C ASP A 13 18.16 21.07 -36.73
N PHE A 14 17.37 22.15 -36.82
CA PHE A 14 17.89 23.51 -37.01
C PHE A 14 18.79 23.99 -35.86
N ARG A 15 18.50 23.54 -34.62
CA ARG A 15 19.29 23.90 -33.43
C ARG A 15 20.57 23.07 -33.34
N LEU A 16 20.55 21.84 -33.87
CA LEU A 16 21.71 20.96 -33.94
C LEU A 16 22.70 21.42 -35.02
N GLU A 17 22.23 21.82 -36.20
CA GLU A 17 23.09 22.36 -37.26
C GLU A 17 23.80 23.66 -36.85
N ASN A 18 23.08 24.59 -36.21
CA ASN A 18 23.70 25.82 -35.67
C ASN A 18 24.67 25.55 -34.52
N PHE A 19 24.41 24.52 -33.72
CA PHE A 19 25.33 24.10 -32.65
C PHE A 19 26.59 23.46 -33.23
N LEU A 20 26.48 22.61 -34.24
CA LEU A 20 27.62 21.98 -34.92
C LEU A 20 28.44 22.97 -35.73
N ASN A 21 27.81 23.94 -36.40
CA ASN A 21 28.50 25.03 -37.10
C ASN A 21 29.23 26.01 -36.17
N SER A 22 28.91 26.04 -34.87
CA SER A 22 29.67 26.83 -33.89
C SER A 22 31.01 26.18 -33.50
N PHE A 23 31.23 24.91 -33.82
CA PHE A 23 32.46 24.18 -33.52
C PHE A 23 33.49 24.16 -34.66
N THR A 24 33.21 24.77 -35.82
CA THR A 24 34.19 24.94 -36.92
C THR A 24 34.99 26.23 -36.83
N GLY A 25 35.18 26.76 -35.61
CA GLY A 25 36.14 27.81 -35.28
C GLY A 25 37.55 27.25 -35.11
N LYS A 26 38.39 27.44 -36.13
CA LYS A 26 39.85 27.14 -36.22
C LYS A 26 40.58 27.01 -34.86
N SER A 27 40.99 25.79 -34.50
CA SER A 27 42.29 25.57 -33.86
C SER A 27 42.78 24.13 -34.12
N ARG A 28 44.03 24.02 -34.58
CA ARG A 28 44.63 22.79 -35.14
C ARG A 28 44.90 21.64 -34.14
N HIS A 29 44.47 21.78 -32.87
CA HIS A 29 44.68 20.76 -31.82
C HIS A 29 43.40 20.34 -31.07
N GLY A 30 42.22 20.85 -31.46
CA GLY A 30 40.95 20.54 -30.76
C GLY A 30 40.23 19.27 -31.23
N ALA A 31 40.53 18.76 -32.44
CA ALA A 31 39.73 17.72 -33.08
C ALA A 31 39.79 16.35 -32.37
N VAL A 32 40.92 16.01 -31.74
CA VAL A 32 41.09 14.70 -31.07
C VAL A 32 40.39 14.65 -29.71
N ALA A 33 40.29 15.78 -29.00
CA ALA A 33 39.62 15.85 -27.69
C ALA A 33 38.09 15.79 -27.79
N VAL A 34 37.51 16.34 -28.86
CA VAL A 34 36.05 16.35 -29.09
C VAL A 34 35.51 14.96 -29.44
N ILE A 35 36.27 14.17 -30.21
CA ILE A 35 35.84 12.83 -30.65
C ILE A 35 35.82 11.82 -29.50
N LEU A 36 36.70 11.97 -28.49
CA LEU A 36 36.74 11.07 -27.34
C LEU A 36 35.81 11.48 -26.19
N ALA A 37 35.52 12.78 -26.03
CA ALA A 37 34.69 13.26 -24.91
C ALA A 37 33.17 13.24 -25.20
N ALA A 38 32.76 13.41 -26.47
CA ALA A 38 31.35 13.44 -26.85
C ALA A 38 30.52 12.21 -26.45
N PRO A 39 30.96 10.95 -26.69
CA PRO A 39 30.19 9.77 -26.29
C PRO A 39 30.11 9.63 -24.76
N ILE A 40 31.15 10.03 -24.02
CA ILE A 40 31.19 9.96 -22.56
C ILE A 40 30.16 10.91 -21.94
N VAL A 41 30.05 12.15 -22.47
CA VAL A 41 29.07 13.14 -21.98
C VAL A 41 27.64 12.70 -22.26
N ILE A 42 27.37 12.10 -23.43
CA ILE A 42 26.04 11.59 -23.79
C ILE A 42 25.66 10.40 -22.91
N ILE A 43 26.58 9.45 -22.68
CA ILE A 43 26.34 8.28 -21.80
C ILE A 43 26.16 8.73 -20.34
N ALA A 44 26.96 9.68 -19.85
CA ALA A 44 26.82 10.20 -18.49
C ALA A 44 25.52 10.99 -18.31
N GLY A 45 25.13 11.79 -19.30
CA GLY A 45 23.87 12.53 -19.30
C GLY A 45 22.65 11.61 -19.32
N THR A 46 22.63 10.62 -20.20
CA THR A 46 21.55 9.61 -20.27
C THR A 46 21.49 8.75 -19.02
N TYR A 47 22.64 8.34 -18.46
CA TYR A 47 22.71 7.63 -17.19
C TYR A 47 22.17 8.47 -16.03
N MET A 48 22.51 9.76 -15.94
CA MET A 48 21.96 10.65 -14.90
C MET A 48 20.45 10.87 -15.04
N VAL A 49 19.94 11.03 -16.27
CA VAL A 49 18.49 11.15 -16.53
C VAL A 49 17.78 9.85 -16.16
N PHE A 50 18.30 8.70 -16.60
CA PHE A 50 17.75 7.39 -16.25
C PHE A 50 17.81 7.13 -14.74
N ARG A 51 18.91 7.48 -14.08
CA ARG A 51 19.07 7.33 -12.63
C ARG A 51 18.14 8.27 -11.87
N ARG A 52 17.93 9.52 -12.32
CA ARG A 52 16.94 10.43 -11.74
C ARG A 52 15.51 9.96 -11.99
N ALA A 53 15.17 9.46 -13.17
CA ALA A 53 13.86 8.87 -13.48
C ALA A 53 13.62 7.62 -12.63
N LYS A 54 14.63 6.75 -12.49
CA LYS A 54 14.59 5.56 -11.64
C LYS A 54 14.46 5.94 -10.16
N HIS A 55 15.17 6.95 -9.67
CA HIS A 55 15.01 7.45 -8.29
C HIS A 55 13.68 8.17 -8.07
N ALA A 56 13.13 8.86 -9.07
CA ALA A 56 11.82 9.49 -9.01
C ALA A 56 10.70 8.44 -8.97
N CYS A 57 10.80 7.36 -9.76
CA CYS A 57 9.91 6.20 -9.67
C CYS A 57 10.08 5.43 -8.34
N LYS A 58 11.32 5.22 -7.88
CA LYS A 58 11.61 4.42 -6.68
C LYS A 58 11.24 5.16 -5.37
N ARG A 59 11.29 6.48 -5.33
CA ARG A 59 11.03 7.26 -4.09
C ARG A 59 9.56 7.49 -3.75
N LYS A 60 8.64 7.44 -4.73
CA LYS A 60 7.24 7.80 -4.47
C LYS A 60 6.43 6.69 -3.76
N ASN A 61 6.70 5.41 -4.03
CA ASN A 61 5.79 4.35 -3.57
C ASN A 61 6.37 3.32 -2.58
N ASP A 62 7.70 3.19 -2.42
CA ASP A 62 8.30 2.14 -1.57
C ASP A 62 7.79 2.17 -0.11
N GLY A 63 7.48 3.36 0.43
CA GLY A 63 6.96 3.52 1.80
C GLY A 63 5.46 3.24 1.97
N VAL A 64 4.68 3.42 0.90
CA VAL A 64 3.24 3.13 0.86
C VAL A 64 3.07 1.61 0.86
N PHE A 65 3.77 0.92 -0.05
CA PHE A 65 3.71 -0.54 -0.19
C PHE A 65 4.10 -1.33 1.08
N ALA A 66 4.96 -0.77 1.95
CA ALA A 66 5.40 -1.43 3.18
C ALA A 66 4.34 -1.44 4.30
N ARG A 67 3.29 -0.61 4.22
CA ARG A 67 2.29 -0.48 5.30
C ARG A 67 1.26 -1.60 5.25
N SER A 68 0.72 -1.93 4.08
CA SER A 68 -0.15 -3.11 3.89
C SER A 68 0.48 -4.40 4.40
N MET A 69 1.79 -4.53 4.21
CA MET A 69 2.59 -5.64 4.74
C MET A 69 2.63 -5.69 6.26
N SER A 70 2.63 -4.54 6.93
CA SER A 70 2.78 -4.46 8.38
C SER A 70 1.55 -5.01 9.10
N ILE A 71 0.33 -4.58 8.74
CA ILE A 71 -0.89 -5.15 9.35
C ILE A 71 -1.04 -6.63 8.96
N GLY A 72 -0.66 -7.00 7.73
CA GLY A 72 -0.62 -8.39 7.29
C GLY A 72 0.26 -9.26 8.16
N ALA A 73 1.47 -8.79 8.47
CA ALA A 73 2.39 -9.46 9.38
C ALA A 73 1.83 -9.57 10.80
N LEU A 74 1.07 -8.57 11.27
CA LEU A 74 0.42 -8.59 12.59
C LEU A 74 -0.70 -9.62 12.71
N HIS A 75 -1.41 -9.94 11.61
CA HIS A 75 -2.40 -11.03 11.62
C HIS A 75 -1.75 -12.41 11.88
N GLY A 76 -0.52 -12.63 11.38
CA GLY A 76 0.17 -13.93 11.39
C GLY A 76 -0.50 -15.01 10.50
N GLY A 77 0.25 -16.04 10.09
CA GLY A 77 -0.29 -17.17 9.31
C GLY A 77 -0.53 -16.90 7.82
N ILE A 78 -1.49 -17.58 7.19
CA ILE A 78 -1.72 -17.56 5.72
C ILE A 78 -2.03 -16.15 5.17
N LEU A 79 -2.76 -15.33 5.93
CA LEU A 79 -3.12 -13.96 5.53
C LEU A 79 -1.88 -13.04 5.36
N SER A 80 -0.83 -13.26 6.15
CA SER A 80 0.42 -12.50 6.01
C SER A 80 1.17 -12.88 4.73
N LEU A 81 1.13 -14.16 4.34
CA LEU A 81 1.74 -14.69 3.12
C LEU A 81 0.96 -14.27 1.85
N GLU A 82 -0.38 -14.28 1.90
CA GLU A 82 -1.20 -13.78 0.79
C GLU A 82 -0.93 -12.28 0.54
N ARG A 83 -0.79 -11.48 1.61
CA ARG A 83 -0.40 -10.06 1.48
C ARG A 83 1.00 -9.85 0.92
N LEU A 84 1.97 -10.69 1.27
CA LEU A 84 3.30 -10.68 0.63
C LEU A 84 3.19 -10.94 -0.88
N THR A 85 2.33 -11.88 -1.27
CA THR A 85 2.09 -12.21 -2.68
C THR A 85 1.44 -11.04 -3.41
N TYR A 86 0.40 -10.42 -2.83
CA TYR A 86 -0.22 -9.21 -3.38
C TYR A 86 0.76 -8.03 -3.47
N TYR A 87 1.64 -7.88 -2.48
CA TYR A 87 2.71 -6.88 -2.51
C TYR A 87 3.62 -7.03 -3.73
N HIS A 88 4.07 -8.26 -4.01
CA HIS A 88 4.91 -8.54 -5.16
C HIS A 88 4.18 -8.30 -6.49
N GLN A 89 2.90 -8.67 -6.56
CA GLN A 89 2.08 -8.46 -7.76
C GLN A 89 1.82 -6.98 -8.03
N ALA A 90 1.37 -6.21 -7.03
CA ALA A 90 1.05 -4.79 -7.22
C ALA A 90 2.31 -3.91 -7.44
N ARG A 91 3.48 -4.34 -6.97
CA ARG A 91 4.76 -3.71 -7.35
C ARG A 91 5.14 -3.96 -8.82
N ALA A 92 4.66 -5.06 -9.41
CA ALA A 92 4.96 -5.44 -10.78
C ALA A 92 4.01 -4.81 -11.82
N ASP A 93 2.79 -4.42 -11.43
CA ASP A 93 1.77 -3.98 -12.39
C ASP A 93 1.09 -2.65 -12.01
N ALA A 94 1.59 -1.54 -12.58
CA ALA A 94 1.00 -0.22 -12.44
C ALA A 94 -0.41 -0.09 -13.08
N ALA A 95 -0.78 -0.97 -14.02
CA ALA A 95 -2.11 -0.98 -14.61
C ALA A 95 -3.15 -1.55 -13.63
N SER A 96 -2.79 -2.58 -12.86
CA SER A 96 -3.66 -3.15 -11.80
C SER A 96 -4.03 -2.15 -10.70
N LEU A 97 -3.17 -1.16 -10.45
CA LEU A 97 -3.41 -0.08 -9.48
C LEU A 97 -4.42 0.97 -10.01
N ASN A 98 -4.54 1.09 -11.33
CA ASN A 98 -5.47 2.01 -11.97
C ASN A 98 -6.89 1.46 -12.04
N THR A 99 -7.07 0.13 -12.09
CA THR A 99 -8.39 -0.52 -12.17
C THR A 99 -9.01 -0.81 -10.80
N ALA A 100 -8.21 -0.84 -9.73
CA ALA A 100 -8.67 -1.17 -8.37
C ALA A 100 -9.87 -0.32 -7.89
N GLU A 101 -9.96 0.95 -8.30
CA GLU A 101 -11.10 1.81 -7.96
C GLU A 101 -12.41 1.34 -8.58
N SER A 102 -12.38 1.00 -9.88
CA SER A 102 -13.55 0.47 -10.57
C SER A 102 -13.90 -0.93 -10.08
N GLU A 103 -12.91 -1.78 -9.83
CA GLU A 103 -13.11 -3.13 -9.32
C GLU A 103 -13.79 -3.10 -7.94
N LEU A 104 -13.37 -2.18 -7.05
CA LEU A 104 -14.00 -2.01 -5.73
C LEU A 104 -15.50 -1.72 -5.86
N LYS A 105 -15.86 -0.78 -6.73
CA LYS A 105 -17.27 -0.40 -6.96
C LYS A 105 -18.09 -1.54 -7.53
N VAL A 106 -17.52 -2.30 -8.47
CA VAL A 106 -18.20 -3.44 -9.11
C VAL A 106 -18.46 -4.53 -8.08
N LEU A 107 -17.46 -4.95 -7.31
CA LEU A 107 -17.64 -6.02 -6.31
C LEU A 107 -18.63 -5.62 -5.21
N LEU A 108 -18.60 -4.36 -4.74
CA LEU A 108 -19.57 -3.88 -3.74
C LEU A 108 -21.00 -3.75 -4.28
N ALA A 109 -21.19 -3.80 -5.60
CA ALA A 109 -22.51 -3.78 -6.23
C ALA A 109 -23.08 -5.19 -6.47
N GLU A 110 -22.28 -6.25 -6.32
CA GLU A 110 -22.73 -7.63 -6.43
C GLU A 110 -23.76 -7.96 -5.35
N GLU A 111 -24.67 -8.89 -5.65
CA GLU A 111 -25.70 -9.31 -4.69
C GLU A 111 -25.09 -9.96 -3.44
N GLN A 112 -24.00 -10.70 -3.65
CA GLN A 112 -23.16 -11.33 -2.62
C GLN A 112 -21.69 -11.00 -2.90
N PRO A 113 -21.15 -9.93 -2.30
CA PRO A 113 -19.78 -9.52 -2.53
C PRO A 113 -18.76 -10.56 -2.09
N ASP A 114 -17.75 -10.80 -2.93
CA ASP A 114 -16.60 -11.65 -2.59
C ASP A 114 -15.62 -10.89 -1.67
N PHE A 115 -15.75 -11.09 -0.35
CA PHE A 115 -14.94 -10.40 0.66
C PHE A 115 -13.44 -10.68 0.56
N LYS A 116 -13.05 -11.86 0.07
CA LYS A 116 -11.63 -12.16 -0.15
C LYS A 116 -11.06 -11.30 -1.27
N LYS A 117 -11.80 -11.14 -2.37
CA LYS A 117 -11.40 -10.22 -3.45
C LYS A 117 -11.45 -8.76 -3.01
N LEU A 118 -12.47 -8.35 -2.23
CA LEU A 118 -12.54 -7.00 -1.69
C LEU A 118 -11.31 -6.66 -0.84
N GLN A 119 -10.87 -7.58 0.03
CA GLN A 119 -9.67 -7.38 0.84
C GLN A 119 -8.41 -7.18 -0.03
N SER A 120 -8.27 -7.94 -1.12
CA SER A 120 -7.17 -7.77 -2.08
C SER A 120 -7.20 -6.39 -2.75
N ILE A 121 -8.39 -5.94 -3.19
CA ILE A 121 -8.55 -4.63 -3.84
C ILE A 121 -8.25 -3.49 -2.86
N VAL A 122 -8.74 -3.60 -1.63
CA VAL A 122 -8.47 -2.63 -0.55
C VAL A 122 -6.96 -2.51 -0.29
N ALA A 123 -6.23 -3.63 -0.26
CA ALA A 123 -4.77 -3.62 -0.19
C ALA A 123 -4.13 -2.91 -1.40
N LYS A 124 -4.59 -3.16 -2.63
CA LYS A 124 -4.09 -2.45 -3.83
C LYS A 124 -4.34 -0.93 -3.76
N LEU A 125 -5.49 -0.51 -3.23
CA LEU A 125 -5.82 0.92 -3.06
C LEU A 125 -4.93 1.58 -2.01
N GLU A 126 -4.64 0.91 -0.89
CA GLU A 126 -3.62 1.37 0.07
C GLU A 126 -2.27 1.53 -0.63
N MET A 127 -1.83 0.48 -1.32
CA MET A 127 -0.56 0.41 -2.03
C MET A 127 -0.42 1.50 -3.11
N SER A 128 -1.53 1.96 -3.67
CA SER A 128 -1.61 3.05 -4.65
C SER A 128 -1.70 4.44 -4.01
N GLY A 129 -1.84 4.50 -2.68
CA GLY A 129 -2.07 5.72 -1.94
C GLY A 129 -3.45 6.34 -2.15
N LYS A 130 -4.46 5.51 -2.38
CA LYS A 130 -5.85 5.90 -2.64
C LYS A 130 -6.76 5.59 -1.45
N GLU A 131 -6.24 5.66 -0.23
CA GLU A 131 -6.97 5.35 1.00
C GLU A 131 -8.19 6.24 1.17
N ALA A 132 -8.08 7.54 0.88
CA ALA A 132 -9.20 8.48 1.00
C ALA A 132 -10.38 8.11 0.07
N PHE A 133 -10.07 7.68 -1.16
CA PHE A 133 -11.08 7.21 -2.10
C PHE A 133 -11.73 5.90 -1.62
N ALA A 134 -10.91 4.95 -1.14
CA ALA A 134 -11.41 3.68 -0.60
C ALA A 134 -12.36 3.92 0.58
N VAL A 135 -11.97 4.79 1.52
CA VAL A 135 -12.80 5.18 2.69
C VAL A 135 -14.16 5.73 2.25
N GLU A 136 -14.20 6.66 1.29
CA GLU A 136 -15.46 7.26 0.82
C GLU A 136 -16.40 6.22 0.18
N ILE A 137 -15.85 5.26 -0.56
CA ILE A 137 -16.64 4.19 -1.19
C ILE A 137 -17.15 3.19 -0.14
N LEU A 138 -16.30 2.78 0.79
CA LEU A 138 -16.65 1.83 1.84
C LEU A 138 -17.70 2.41 2.81
N GLU A 139 -17.61 3.69 3.18
CA GLU A 139 -18.62 4.37 4.02
C GLU A 139 -20.01 4.30 3.40
N ARG A 140 -20.13 4.63 2.11
CA ARG A 140 -21.40 4.52 1.37
C ARG A 140 -21.90 3.07 1.31
N ALA A 141 -21.01 2.11 1.15
CA ALA A 141 -21.37 0.71 1.07
C ALA A 141 -21.86 0.16 2.42
N VAL A 142 -21.23 0.55 3.53
CA VAL A 142 -21.73 0.25 4.89
C VAL A 142 -23.13 0.82 5.10
N ASP A 143 -23.35 2.09 4.75
CA ASP A 143 -24.66 2.74 4.89
C ASP A 143 -25.74 2.07 4.04
N LYS A 144 -25.38 1.66 2.83
CA LYS A 144 -26.28 0.90 1.94
C LYS A 144 -26.63 -0.46 2.54
N ALA A 145 -25.64 -1.27 2.93
CA ALA A 145 -25.87 -2.59 3.51
C ALA A 145 -26.74 -2.52 4.78
N ARG A 146 -26.56 -1.49 5.61
CA ARG A 146 -27.42 -1.22 6.78
C ARG A 146 -28.86 -0.91 6.37
N LYS A 147 -29.07 -0.03 5.38
CA LYS A 147 -30.41 0.31 4.85
C LYS A 147 -31.11 -0.90 4.24
N ASP A 148 -30.35 -1.74 3.54
CA ASP A 148 -30.82 -2.97 2.91
C ASP A 148 -31.01 -4.12 3.91
N LYS A 149 -30.80 -3.86 5.22
CA LYS A 149 -30.93 -4.83 6.32
C LYS A 149 -30.05 -6.07 6.14
N LYS A 150 -28.83 -5.86 5.65
CA LYS A 150 -27.79 -6.88 5.51
C LYS A 150 -26.70 -6.70 6.58
N PRO A 151 -26.94 -7.10 7.84
CA PRO A 151 -26.03 -6.80 8.95
C PRO A 151 -24.65 -7.46 8.80
N HIS A 152 -24.58 -8.69 8.30
CA HIS A 152 -23.30 -9.38 8.08
C HIS A 152 -22.47 -8.70 6.99
N GLU A 153 -23.10 -8.30 5.88
CA GLU A 153 -22.44 -7.56 4.81
C GLU A 153 -21.94 -6.19 5.33
N ALA A 154 -22.76 -5.47 6.09
CA ALA A 154 -22.36 -4.21 6.71
C ALA A 154 -21.15 -4.38 7.64
N TYR A 155 -21.13 -5.44 8.45
CA TYR A 155 -20.03 -5.75 9.35
C TYR A 155 -18.72 -6.01 8.58
N GLU A 156 -18.74 -6.87 7.56
CA GLU A 156 -17.53 -7.19 6.78
C GLU A 156 -16.99 -5.97 6.00
N ILE A 157 -17.88 -5.15 5.42
CA ILE A 157 -17.47 -3.90 4.76
C ILE A 157 -16.90 -2.90 5.78
N GLU A 158 -17.50 -2.79 6.97
CA GLU A 158 -17.02 -1.88 8.01
C GLU A 158 -15.65 -2.31 8.56
N MET A 159 -15.35 -3.62 8.61
CA MET A 159 -14.01 -4.11 8.94
C MET A 159 -12.95 -3.68 7.91
N LEU A 160 -13.28 -3.69 6.61
CA LEU A 160 -12.40 -3.14 5.56
C LEU A 160 -12.25 -1.62 5.69
N LEU A 161 -13.32 -0.91 6.08
CA LEU A 161 -13.30 0.52 6.34
C LEU A 161 -12.35 0.86 7.50
N VAL A 162 -12.41 0.13 8.61
CA VAL A 162 -11.49 0.30 9.75
C VAL A 162 -10.04 0.17 9.30
N GLU A 163 -9.73 -0.88 8.54
CA GLU A 163 -8.38 -1.08 8.01
C GLU A 163 -7.92 0.11 7.14
N MET A 164 -8.77 0.61 6.24
CA MET A 164 -8.45 1.79 5.42
C MET A 164 -8.29 3.08 6.24
N LEU A 165 -9.11 3.28 7.27
CA LEU A 165 -8.98 4.43 8.18
C LEU A 165 -7.65 4.38 8.95
N ILE A 166 -7.18 3.20 9.35
CA ILE A 166 -5.85 3.03 9.97
C ILE A 166 -4.76 3.48 8.99
N TYR A 167 -4.75 3.02 7.74
CA TYR A 167 -3.73 3.44 6.77
C TYR A 167 -3.81 4.92 6.38
N LYS A 168 -5.03 5.46 6.31
CA LYS A 168 -5.28 6.88 6.10
C LYS A 168 -4.78 7.73 7.28
N GLY A 169 -4.68 7.16 8.48
CA GLY A 169 -4.27 7.87 9.70
C GLY A 169 -5.43 8.45 10.51
N ASP A 170 -6.68 8.14 10.16
CA ASP A 170 -7.88 8.63 10.83
C ASP A 170 -8.28 7.70 11.99
N TYR A 171 -7.36 7.50 12.94
CA TYR A 171 -7.50 6.50 14.01
C TYR A 171 -8.71 6.73 14.92
N LYS A 172 -9.06 7.99 15.20
CA LYS A 172 -10.24 8.33 16.00
C LYS A 172 -11.53 7.88 15.32
N LYS A 173 -11.63 8.07 13.99
CA LYS A 173 -12.79 7.63 13.21
C LYS A 173 -12.85 6.10 13.15
N ALA A 174 -11.70 5.45 12.97
CA ALA A 174 -11.60 3.99 13.01
C ALA A 174 -12.13 3.41 14.33
N LEU A 175 -11.78 4.02 15.47
CA LEU A 175 -12.23 3.56 16.79
C LEU A 175 -13.74 3.66 16.99
N THR A 176 -14.41 4.57 16.29
CA THR A 176 -15.87 4.79 16.39
C THR A 176 -16.70 3.86 15.50
N CYS A 177 -16.07 3.03 14.66
CA CYS A 177 -16.79 2.07 13.81
C CYS A 177 -17.54 1.03 14.65
N ALA A 178 -18.79 0.75 14.29
CA ALA A 178 -19.68 -0.08 15.09
C ALA A 178 -19.20 -1.54 15.18
N CYS A 179 -18.61 -2.06 14.10
CA CYS A 179 -18.01 -3.39 14.06
C CYS A 179 -16.94 -3.63 15.15
N LEU A 180 -16.33 -2.58 15.70
CA LEU A 180 -15.35 -2.73 16.79
C LEU A 180 -15.98 -2.83 18.18
N SER A 181 -17.28 -2.52 18.31
CA SER A 181 -18.02 -2.54 19.57
C SER A 181 -18.96 -3.73 19.70
N ASP A 182 -19.23 -4.45 18.60
CA ASP A 182 -20.13 -5.61 18.61
C ASP A 182 -19.40 -6.85 19.13
N GLU A 183 -19.51 -7.09 20.44
CA GLU A 183 -18.90 -8.24 21.14
C GLU A 183 -19.57 -9.58 20.84
N ALA A 184 -20.76 -9.59 20.22
CA ALA A 184 -21.50 -10.83 19.93
C ALA A 184 -20.85 -11.66 18.80
N ILE A 185 -20.03 -11.03 17.96
CA ILE A 185 -19.33 -11.69 16.85
C ILE A 185 -17.92 -12.06 17.30
N THR A 186 -17.60 -13.35 17.27
CA THR A 186 -16.24 -13.82 17.57
C THR A 186 -15.34 -13.66 16.33
N ASP A 187 -14.61 -12.55 16.25
CA ASP A 187 -13.71 -12.24 15.14
C ASP A 187 -12.39 -11.65 15.67
N ALA A 188 -11.28 -12.33 15.41
CA ALA A 188 -9.94 -11.92 15.87
C ALA A 188 -9.49 -10.56 15.30
N ARG A 189 -10.02 -10.14 14.14
CA ARG A 189 -9.65 -8.84 13.53
C ARG A 189 -10.05 -7.67 14.42
N ARG A 190 -11.17 -7.77 15.14
CA ARG A 190 -11.69 -6.71 16.03
C ARG A 190 -10.69 -6.34 17.12
N PRO A 191 -10.32 -7.25 18.04
CA PRO A 191 -9.37 -6.94 19.10
C PRO A 191 -7.99 -6.54 18.54
N LEU A 192 -7.55 -7.13 17.42
CA LEU A 192 -6.32 -6.71 16.75
C LEU A 192 -6.37 -5.24 16.30
N PHE A 193 -7.43 -4.83 15.59
CA PHE A 193 -7.57 -3.45 15.13
C PHE A 193 -7.72 -2.48 16.30
N LYS A 194 -8.46 -2.83 17.36
CA LYS A 194 -8.54 -2.02 18.58
C LYS A 194 -7.16 -1.84 19.22
N ALA A 195 -6.38 -2.90 19.36
CA ALA A 195 -5.02 -2.84 19.92
C ALA A 195 -4.12 -1.91 19.10
N ILE A 196 -4.15 -2.04 17.77
CA ILE A 196 -3.42 -1.15 16.84
C ILE A 196 -3.86 0.30 17.07
N ILE A 197 -5.17 0.58 17.07
CA ILE A 197 -5.71 1.93 17.18
C ILE A 197 -5.36 2.57 18.54
N HIS A 198 -5.45 1.83 19.64
CA HIS A 198 -5.06 2.33 20.97
C HIS A 198 -3.58 2.74 21.02
N ILE A 199 -2.68 1.95 20.44
CA ILE A 199 -1.25 2.31 20.32
C ILE A 199 -1.08 3.55 19.42
N MET A 200 -1.79 3.61 18.28
CA MET A 200 -1.72 4.75 17.35
C MET A 200 -2.16 6.06 18.01
N LEU A 201 -3.18 6.01 18.86
CA LEU A 201 -3.72 7.14 19.61
C LEU A 201 -2.96 7.48 20.90
N GLU A 202 -1.94 6.69 21.26
CA GLU A 202 -1.19 6.86 22.51
C GLU A 202 -2.09 6.82 23.75
N HIS A 203 -3.12 5.97 23.71
CA HIS A 203 -3.92 5.65 24.88
C HIS A 203 -3.07 4.89 25.93
N PRO A 204 -3.55 4.77 27.19
CA PRO A 204 -2.89 3.96 28.20
C PRO A 204 -2.55 2.56 27.67
N LYS A 205 -1.36 2.05 28.00
CA LYS A 205 -0.84 0.78 27.49
C LYS A 205 -1.80 -0.38 27.76
N GLU A 206 -2.47 -0.31 28.90
CA GLU A 206 -3.45 -1.27 29.40
C GLU A 206 -4.61 -1.49 28.41
N GLU A 207 -5.08 -0.45 27.72
CA GLU A 207 -6.16 -0.55 26.72
C GLU A 207 -5.73 -1.40 25.51
N ALA A 208 -4.51 -1.15 25.02
CA ALA A 208 -3.94 -1.91 23.91
C ALA A 208 -3.58 -3.34 24.32
N THR A 209 -3.05 -3.54 25.53
CA THR A 209 -2.69 -4.86 26.05
C THR A 209 -3.91 -5.76 26.21
N LYS A 210 -5.00 -5.26 26.80
CA LYS A 210 -6.26 -6.03 26.90
C LYS A 210 -6.77 -6.48 25.53
N CYS A 211 -6.78 -5.58 24.55
CA CYS A 211 -7.20 -5.91 23.19
C CYS A 211 -6.25 -6.95 22.53
N TRP A 212 -4.95 -6.87 22.78
CA TRP A 212 -3.99 -7.85 22.26
C TRP A 212 -4.16 -9.24 22.89
N GLU A 213 -4.45 -9.29 24.18
CA GLU A 213 -4.76 -10.53 24.90
C GLU A 213 -6.01 -11.19 24.32
N GLU A 214 -7.10 -10.43 24.15
CA GLU A 214 -8.34 -10.91 23.48
C GLU A 214 -8.05 -11.42 22.06
N PHE A 215 -7.24 -10.72 21.27
CA PHE A 215 -6.83 -11.18 19.94
C PHE A 215 -6.11 -12.53 20.00
N THR A 216 -5.20 -12.68 20.95
CA THR A 216 -4.41 -13.91 21.11
C THR A 216 -5.33 -15.06 21.52
N GLU A 217 -6.24 -14.84 22.46
CA GLU A 217 -7.24 -15.83 22.89
C GLU A 217 -8.12 -16.29 21.72
N VAL A 218 -8.77 -15.36 21.02
CA VAL A 218 -9.63 -15.68 19.87
C VAL A 218 -8.85 -16.45 18.80
N ARG A 219 -7.62 -16.03 18.50
CA ARG A 219 -6.77 -16.72 17.53
C ARG A 219 -6.43 -18.15 17.96
N THR A 220 -6.13 -18.38 19.24
CA THR A 220 -5.83 -19.73 19.75
C THR A 220 -7.04 -20.66 19.69
N LEU A 221 -8.25 -20.15 19.97
CA LEU A 221 -9.49 -20.93 19.91
C LEU A 221 -9.76 -21.48 18.50
N PHE A 222 -9.51 -20.69 17.46
CA PHE A 222 -9.71 -21.10 16.06
C PHE A 222 -8.55 -21.92 15.46
N GLN A 223 -7.45 -22.10 16.18
CA GLN A 223 -6.29 -22.90 15.75
C GLN A 223 -6.34 -24.36 16.25
N TYR A 224 -7.35 -24.75 17.03
CA TYR A 224 -7.52 -26.10 17.56
C TYR A 224 -8.52 -26.91 16.69
N PRO A 225 -8.17 -28.13 16.21
CA PRO A 225 -7.78 -29.30 17.01
C PRO A 225 -6.33 -29.79 16.75
N PRO A 226 -5.79 -30.76 17.54
CA PRO A 226 -4.43 -31.26 17.32
C PRO A 226 -4.44 -32.14 16.06
N SER A 227 -3.97 -31.61 14.93
CA SER A 227 -3.64 -32.45 13.79
C SER A 227 -2.45 -33.32 14.19
N SER A 228 -2.74 -34.60 14.40
CA SER A 228 -1.79 -35.70 14.47
C SER A 228 -0.66 -35.53 13.46
N GLN A 229 0.57 -35.59 13.99
CA GLN A 229 1.84 -35.95 13.34
C GLN A 229 2.17 -35.40 11.95
N GLU A 230 3.34 -34.76 11.92
CA GLU A 230 4.25 -34.67 10.76
C GLU A 230 3.76 -33.82 9.60
N ASP A 231 3.99 -32.51 9.71
CA ASP A 231 4.94 -31.87 8.80
C ASP A 231 5.44 -30.54 9.38
N GLY A 232 6.75 -30.34 9.28
CA GLY A 232 7.47 -29.25 9.92
C GLY A 232 7.10 -27.88 9.37
N GLN A 233 7.23 -26.88 10.26
CA GLN A 233 7.09 -25.44 10.01
C GLN A 233 5.70 -24.82 10.13
N SER A 234 4.96 -25.17 11.19
CA SER A 234 4.12 -24.17 11.85
C SER A 234 5.05 -23.16 12.54
N GLN A 235 5.52 -22.13 11.83
CA GLN A 235 6.22 -21.00 12.48
C GLN A 235 5.21 -20.21 13.33
N GLN A 236 4.90 -20.75 14.49
CA GLN A 236 4.08 -20.14 15.51
C GLN A 236 5.00 -19.28 16.38
N GLY A 237 5.42 -18.15 15.82
CA GLY A 237 5.99 -17.08 16.62
C GLY A 237 4.87 -16.47 17.45
N SER A 238 4.76 -16.87 18.72
CA SER A 238 4.00 -16.09 19.69
C SER A 238 4.71 -14.74 19.83
N THR A 239 4.29 -13.76 19.03
CA THR A 239 4.82 -12.39 19.09
C THR A 239 4.40 -11.81 20.45
N SER A 240 5.36 -11.38 21.26
CA SER A 240 5.02 -10.74 22.54
C SER A 240 4.31 -9.40 22.32
N PHE A 241 3.54 -8.91 23.30
CA PHE A 241 2.92 -7.58 23.20
C PHE A 241 3.95 -6.48 22.92
N ASN A 242 5.15 -6.56 23.50
CA ASN A 242 6.20 -5.57 23.27
C ASN A 242 6.69 -5.59 21.82
N GLU A 243 6.85 -6.76 21.20
CA GLU A 243 7.20 -6.87 19.78
C GLU A 243 6.08 -6.32 18.89
N PHE A 244 4.84 -6.70 19.18
CA PHE A 244 3.66 -6.15 18.53
C PHE A 244 3.63 -4.62 18.60
N GLU A 245 3.84 -4.05 19.78
CA GLU A 245 3.87 -2.60 20.01
C GLU A 245 4.97 -1.92 19.17
N ILE A 246 6.16 -2.52 19.06
CA ILE A 246 7.23 -2.03 18.20
C ILE A 246 6.79 -2.01 16.73
N PHE A 247 6.19 -3.09 16.23
CA PHE A 247 5.68 -3.15 14.85
C PHE A 247 4.62 -2.08 14.58
N VAL A 248 3.69 -1.88 15.52
CA VAL A 248 2.64 -0.86 15.38
C VAL A 248 3.25 0.55 15.38
N LYS A 249 4.25 0.83 16.22
CA LYS A 249 4.98 2.11 16.22
C LYS A 249 5.73 2.35 14.90
N VAL A 250 6.34 1.32 14.33
CA VAL A 250 6.97 1.40 12.99
C VAL A 250 5.94 1.68 11.91
N LEU A 251 4.77 1.01 11.96
CA LEU A 251 3.65 1.29 11.06
C LEU A 251 3.18 2.74 11.18
N LYS A 252 3.03 3.29 12.40
CA LYS A 252 2.67 4.69 12.64
C LYS A 252 3.62 5.64 11.92
N GLN A 253 4.93 5.41 12.06
CA GLN A 253 5.96 6.22 11.40
C GLN A 253 5.89 6.11 9.88
N ASN A 254 5.63 4.93 9.34
CA ASN A 254 5.49 4.73 7.90
C ASN A 254 4.25 5.44 7.34
N ILE A 255 3.12 5.40 8.05
CA ILE A 255 1.90 6.14 7.71
C ILE A 255 2.19 7.65 7.67
N ALA A 256 2.79 8.20 8.72
CA ALA A 256 3.13 9.63 8.76
C ALA A 256 4.10 10.06 7.63
N LYS A 257 5.11 9.22 7.33
CA LYS A 257 6.05 9.46 6.21
C LYS A 257 5.38 9.40 4.83
N ALA A 258 4.33 8.60 4.66
CA ALA A 258 3.61 8.51 3.39
C ALA A 258 2.75 9.75 3.14
N HIS A 259 2.08 10.28 4.18
CA HIS A 259 1.23 11.46 4.06
C HIS A 259 2.00 12.77 3.91
N THR A 260 3.21 12.86 4.47
CA THR A 260 4.09 14.03 4.30
C THR A 260 4.71 14.16 2.90
N LYS A 261 4.64 13.10 2.07
CA LYS A 261 5.22 13.07 0.71
C LYS A 261 4.20 13.31 -0.41
N ARG A 262 2.91 13.43 -0.08
CA ARG A 262 1.82 13.72 -1.02
C ARG A 262 1.61 15.22 -1.13
#